data_AF-A0A9D8M428-F1
#
_entry.id   AF-A0A9D8M428-F1
#
_cell.length_a   1.000
_cell.length_b   1.000
_cell.length_c   1.000
_cell.angle_alpha   90.00
_cell.angle_beta   90.00
_cell.angle_gamma   90.00
#
_symmetry.space_group_name_H-M   'P 1'
#
loop_
_entity.id
_entity.type
_entity.pdbx_description
1 polymer ?
#
loop_
_entity_poly.entity_id
_entity_poly.type
_entity_poly.pdbx_seq_one_letter_code
_entity_poly.pdbx_strand_id
1 'polypeptide(L)'
;MGEEPLNEQPSPEPPGEGTGGPTLERLLRVGVYAAILGTIPLLLGALLAFLDAFYVLGQTVVGIFDPQHPSNVTLELIKTADIVLVGLLLFIVATGIIELFVTRRRPSWMPKWLVFENLDDLKEPVLSTLVLVIAVAYIEDVVGSSDGLVALGEGVGAAAIVAAIGLYLRLRGR
;
A
#
# COMPACT_ATOMS: atom_id res chain seq x y z
N MET A 1 -67.30 44.55 25.22
CA MET A 1 -66.51 43.36 25.58
C MET A 1 -65.64 43.09 24.37
N GLY A 2 -64.34 43.33 24.53
CA GLY A 2 -63.35 43.23 23.45
C GLY A 2 -62.88 41.79 23.31
N GLU A 3 -62.94 41.27 22.10
CA GLU A 3 -62.30 40.01 21.75
C GLU A 3 -60.82 40.36 21.47
N GLU A 4 -59.92 39.93 22.35
CA GLU A 4 -58.48 39.97 22.12
C GLU A 4 -58.12 39.19 20.86
N PRO A 5 -57.29 39.71 19.94
CA PRO A 5 -56.78 38.90 18.86
C PRO A 5 -55.84 37.84 19.43
N LEU A 6 -56.07 36.61 18.98
CA LEU A 6 -55.28 35.42 19.28
C LEU A 6 -53.78 35.73 19.12
N ASN A 7 -53.07 35.74 20.25
CA ASN A 7 -51.62 35.88 20.31
C ASN A 7 -50.98 34.65 19.66
N GLU A 8 -50.69 34.73 18.36
CA GLU A 8 -49.83 33.79 17.65
C GLU A 8 -48.43 33.90 18.23
N GLN A 9 -48.13 33.08 19.24
CA GLN A 9 -46.74 32.82 19.60
C GLN A 9 -46.06 32.24 18.36
N PRO A 10 -44.93 32.82 17.89
CA PRO A 10 -44.16 32.21 16.83
C PRO A 10 -43.79 30.79 17.26
N SER A 11 -44.07 29.81 16.41
CA SER A 11 -43.61 28.44 16.61
C SER A 11 -42.11 28.45 16.90
N PRO A 12 -41.61 27.62 17.84
CA PRO A 12 -40.19 27.57 18.12
C PRO A 12 -39.44 27.23 16.83
N GLU A 13 -38.53 28.13 16.44
CA GLU A 13 -37.64 27.92 15.30
C GLU A 13 -36.98 26.53 15.41
N PRO A 14 -36.86 25.78 14.31
CA PRO A 14 -36.10 24.54 14.33
C PRO A 14 -34.66 24.84 14.79
N PRO A 15 -34.06 24.00 15.64
CA PRO A 15 -32.73 24.22 16.17
C PRO A 15 -31.74 24.48 15.04
N GLY A 16 -31.02 25.59 15.15
CA GLY A 16 -30.12 26.11 14.13
C GLY A 16 -29.12 25.08 13.61
N GLU A 17 -28.86 25.24 12.31
CA GLU A 17 -27.70 24.78 11.56
C GLU A 17 -26.52 24.34 12.41
N GLY A 18 -26.33 23.02 12.47
CA GLY A 18 -25.03 22.43 12.78
C GLY A 18 -24.04 22.77 11.66
N THR A 19 -23.35 23.89 11.86
CA THR A 19 -22.13 24.43 11.26
C THR A 19 -21.06 23.40 10.82
N GLY A 20 -21.39 22.51 9.87
CA GLY A 20 -20.45 21.74 9.06
C GLY A 20 -20.33 22.39 7.68
N GLY A 21 -19.51 23.44 7.55
CA GLY A 21 -19.50 24.29 6.36
C GLY A 21 -19.16 23.59 5.03
N PRO A 22 -19.51 24.21 3.88
CA PRO A 22 -19.26 23.70 2.51
C PRO A 22 -17.77 23.45 2.17
N THR A 23 -16.86 23.87 3.06
CA THR A 23 -15.43 23.62 3.02
C THR A 23 -15.07 22.18 3.40
N LEU A 24 -15.73 21.58 4.40
CA LEU A 24 -15.46 20.20 4.83
C LEU A 24 -15.84 19.20 3.73
N GLU A 25 -16.98 19.40 3.07
CA GLU A 25 -17.42 18.57 1.95
C GLU A 25 -16.49 18.67 0.74
N ARG A 26 -15.94 19.87 0.48
CA ARG A 26 -14.94 20.06 -0.58
C ARG A 26 -13.62 19.37 -0.25
N LEU A 27 -13.15 19.45 0.99
CA LEU A 27 -11.92 18.77 1.43
C LEU A 27 -12.07 17.25 1.38
N LEU A 28 -13.21 16.71 1.81
CA LEU A 28 -13.51 15.29 1.71
C LEU A 28 -13.54 14.83 0.25
N ARG A 29 -14.15 15.63 -0.64
CA ARG A 29 -14.22 15.31 -2.08
C ARG A 29 -12.84 15.34 -2.74
N VAL A 30 -12.01 16.32 -2.42
CA VAL A 30 -10.61 16.42 -2.89
C VAL A 30 -9.78 15.23 -2.38
N GLY A 31 -9.96 14.83 -1.12
CA GLY A 31 -9.30 13.66 -0.54
C GLY A 31 -9.63 12.37 -1.29
N VAL A 32 -10.92 12.15 -1.61
CA VAL A 32 -11.37 10.99 -2.39
C VAL A 32 -10.79 11.00 -3.82
N TYR A 33 -10.77 12.16 -4.48
CA TYR A 33 -10.17 12.29 -5.81
C TYR A 33 -8.66 12.02 -5.81
N ALA A 34 -7.94 12.54 -4.82
CA ALA A 34 -6.51 12.28 -4.65
C ALA A 34 -6.22 10.79 -4.39
N ALA A 35 -7.03 10.13 -3.57
CA ALA A 35 -6.91 8.71 -3.29
C ALA A 35 -7.15 7.83 -4.54
N ILE A 36 -8.20 8.13 -5.31
CA ILE A 36 -8.48 7.43 -6.57
C ILE A 36 -7.33 7.64 -7.56
N LEU A 37 -6.82 8.87 -7.68
CA LEU A 37 -5.70 9.16 -8.57
C LEU A 37 -4.44 8.39 -8.18
N GLY A 38 -4.13 8.28 -6.88
CA GLY A 38 -3.01 7.49 -6.37
C GLY A 38 -3.17 5.97 -6.57
N THR A 39 -4.40 5.48 -6.71
CA THR A 39 -4.69 4.06 -6.91
C THR A 39 -4.32 3.57 -8.32
N ILE A 40 -4.46 4.42 -9.33
CA ILE A 40 -4.18 4.07 -10.73
C ILE A 40 -2.76 3.50 -10.94
N PRO A 41 -1.68 4.19 -10.51
CA PRO A 41 -0.33 3.65 -10.68
C PRO A 41 -0.08 2.37 -9.86
N LEU A 42 -0.73 2.19 -8.71
CA LEU A 42 -0.62 0.96 -7.91
C LEU A 42 -1.22 -0.24 -8.65
N LEU A 43 -2.42 -0.08 -9.24
CA LEU A 43 -3.05 -1.14 -10.03
C LEU A 43 -2.27 -1.46 -11.30
N LEU A 44 -1.75 -0.43 -11.98
CA LEU A 44 -0.90 -0.63 -13.14
C LEU A 44 0.40 -1.36 -12.76
N GLY A 45 1.04 -0.97 -11.66
CA GLY A 45 2.24 -1.64 -11.15
C GLY A 45 1.98 -3.10 -10.80
N ALA A 46 0.87 -3.40 -10.14
CA ALA A 46 0.45 -4.77 -9.85
C ALA A 46 0.24 -5.59 -11.13
N LEU A 47 -0.44 -5.01 -12.13
CA LEU A 47 -0.68 -5.67 -13.41
C LEU A 47 0.64 -5.97 -14.14
N LEU A 48 1.56 -5.00 -14.20
CA LEU A 48 2.86 -5.17 -14.83
C LEU A 48 3.68 -6.27 -14.14
N ALA A 49 3.70 -6.29 -12.80
CA ALA A 49 4.38 -7.33 -12.04
C ALA A 49 3.82 -8.73 -12.35
N PHE A 50 2.49 -8.88 -12.43
CA PHE A 50 1.89 -10.17 -12.80
C PHE A 50 2.22 -10.58 -14.25
N LEU A 51 2.23 -9.64 -15.19
CA LEU A 51 2.62 -9.92 -16.58
C LEU A 51 4.09 -10.35 -16.68
N ASP A 52 4.97 -9.67 -15.95
CA ASP A 52 6.40 -9.98 -15.91
C ASP A 52 6.65 -11.37 -15.30
N ALA A 53 6.00 -11.67 -14.18
CA ALA A 53 6.05 -13.01 -13.58
C ALA A 53 5.57 -14.10 -14.54
N PHE A 54 4.49 -13.83 -15.29
CA PHE A 54 3.97 -14.79 -16.28
C PHE A 54 4.93 -14.99 -17.46
N TYR A 55 5.56 -13.91 -17.91
CA TYR A 55 6.56 -13.93 -18.97
C TYR A 55 7.80 -14.75 -18.57
N VAL A 56 8.36 -14.47 -17.38
CA VAL A 56 9.51 -15.20 -16.83
C VAL A 56 9.19 -16.68 -16.66
N LEU A 57 8.04 -17.01 -16.07
CA LEU A 57 7.62 -18.41 -15.89
C LEU A 57 7.48 -19.13 -17.24
N GLY A 58 6.94 -18.46 -18.26
CA GLY A 58 6.84 -19.01 -19.62
C GLY A 58 8.22 -19.30 -20.23
N GLN A 59 9.18 -18.38 -20.08
CA GLN A 59 10.56 -18.56 -20.51
C GLN A 59 11.23 -19.74 -19.79
N THR A 60 11.06 -19.84 -18.47
CA THR A 60 11.60 -20.96 -17.68
C THR A 60 11.04 -22.30 -18.14
N VAL A 61 9.72 -22.40 -18.39
CA VAL A 61 9.09 -23.63 -18.89
C VAL A 61 9.64 -24.05 -20.25
N VAL A 62 9.80 -23.11 -21.18
CA VAL A 62 10.38 -23.41 -22.51
C VAL A 62 11.86 -23.80 -22.39
N GLY A 63 12.63 -23.10 -21.53
CA GLY A 63 14.05 -23.36 -21.30
C GLY A 63 14.35 -24.74 -20.71
N ILE A 64 13.44 -25.32 -19.91
CA ILE A 64 13.59 -26.69 -19.38
C ILE A 64 13.66 -27.75 -20.50
N PHE A 65 13.03 -27.49 -21.66
CA PHE A 65 13.06 -28.41 -22.80
C PHE A 65 14.28 -28.22 -23.71
N ASP A 66 15.10 -27.20 -23.48
CA ASP A 66 16.29 -26.91 -24.26
C ASP A 66 17.56 -27.34 -23.51
N PRO A 67 18.31 -28.37 -24.00
CA PRO A 67 19.51 -28.88 -23.36
C PRO A 67 20.65 -27.85 -23.24
N GLN A 68 20.58 -26.72 -23.95
CA GLN A 68 21.59 -25.66 -23.98
C GLN A 68 21.32 -24.54 -22.96
N HIS A 69 20.24 -24.59 -22.18
CA HIS A 69 19.93 -23.57 -21.16
C HIS A 69 20.45 -23.98 -19.77
N PRO A 70 21.61 -23.46 -19.32
CA PRO A 70 22.08 -23.64 -17.95
C PRO A 70 21.34 -22.70 -16.98
N SER A 71 20.03 -22.51 -17.15
CA SER A 71 19.25 -21.67 -16.24
C SER A 71 19.10 -22.39 -14.90
N ASN A 72 19.51 -21.71 -13.83
CA ASN A 72 19.23 -22.19 -12.49
C ASN A 72 17.73 -21.98 -12.23
N VAL A 73 16.92 -22.97 -12.61
CA VAL A 73 15.45 -22.96 -12.50
C VAL A 73 14.99 -22.54 -11.09
N THR A 74 15.74 -22.93 -10.05
CA THR A 74 15.45 -22.53 -8.67
C THR A 74 15.58 -21.02 -8.45
N LEU A 75 16.62 -20.39 -9.01
CA LEU A 75 16.82 -18.93 -8.94
C LEU A 75 15.66 -18.21 -9.65
N GLU A 76 15.33 -18.60 -10.88
CA GLU A 76 14.25 -17.98 -11.65
C GLU A 76 12.89 -18.10 -10.96
N LEU A 77 12.64 -19.23 -10.29
CA LEU A 77 11.41 -19.43 -9.53
C LEU A 77 11.34 -18.54 -8.28
N ILE A 78 12.46 -18.34 -7.57
CA ILE A 78 12.52 -17.42 -6.43
C ILE A 78 12.29 -15.97 -6.89
N LYS A 79 12.92 -15.55 -8.00
CA LYS A 79 12.70 -14.22 -8.59
C LYS A 79 11.24 -14.01 -8.98
N THR A 80 10.65 -14.99 -9.68
CA THR A 80 9.24 -14.95 -10.07
C THR A 80 8.32 -14.85 -8.85
N ALA A 81 8.61 -15.61 -7.80
CA ALA A 81 7.83 -15.55 -6.56
C ALA A 81 7.88 -14.15 -5.93
N ASP A 82 9.06 -13.50 -5.90
CA ASP A 82 9.19 -12.15 -5.37
C ASP A 82 8.38 -11.12 -6.18
N ILE A 83 8.50 -11.15 -7.51
CA ILE A 83 7.75 -10.26 -8.41
C ILE A 83 6.23 -10.41 -8.18
N VAL A 84 5.74 -11.65 -8.01
CA VAL A 84 4.32 -11.91 -7.70
C VAL A 84 3.95 -11.34 -6.33
N LEU A 85 4.81 -11.45 -5.31
CA LEU A 85 4.56 -10.87 -3.99
C LEU A 85 4.50 -9.34 -4.03
N VAL A 86 5.40 -8.69 -4.78
CA VAL A 86 5.36 -7.25 -5.01
C VAL A 86 4.08 -6.84 -5.74
N GLY A 87 3.68 -7.58 -6.79
CA GLY A 87 2.42 -7.33 -7.50
C GLY A 87 1.20 -7.47 -6.60
N LEU A 88 1.17 -8.49 -5.76
CA LEU A 88 0.10 -8.73 -4.79
C LEU A 88 0.03 -7.63 -3.72
N LEU A 89 1.17 -7.18 -3.21
CA LEU A 89 1.25 -6.08 -2.27
C LEU A 89 0.68 -4.79 -2.87
N LEU A 90 1.11 -4.42 -4.09
CA LEU A 90 0.60 -3.25 -4.81
C LEU A 90 -0.92 -3.34 -5.01
N PHE A 91 -1.41 -4.53 -5.34
CA PHE A 91 -2.84 -4.81 -5.47
C PHE A 91 -3.59 -4.64 -4.14
N ILE A 92 -3.12 -5.22 -3.04
CA ILE A 92 -3.75 -5.09 -1.71
C ILE A 92 -3.76 -3.63 -1.27
N VAL A 93 -2.67 -2.88 -1.47
CA VAL A 93 -2.60 -1.46 -1.15
C VAL A 93 -3.59 -0.65 -1.99
N ALA A 94 -3.65 -0.91 -3.31
CA ALA A 94 -4.61 -0.26 -4.20
C ALA A 94 -6.06 -0.51 -3.76
N THR A 95 -6.42 -1.76 -3.49
CA THR A 95 -7.76 -2.14 -3.02
C THR A 95 -8.06 -1.53 -1.66
N GLY A 96 -7.10 -1.50 -0.73
CA GLY A 96 -7.24 -0.86 0.57
C GLY A 96 -7.52 0.64 0.48
N ILE A 97 -6.89 1.35 -0.46
CA ILE A 97 -7.17 2.78 -0.71
C ILE A 97 -8.58 2.98 -1.28
N ILE A 98 -9.00 2.16 -2.24
CA ILE A 98 -10.37 2.21 -2.77
C ILE A 98 -11.37 1.96 -1.65
N GLU A 99 -11.15 0.95 -0.82
CA GLU A 99 -12.06 0.58 0.26
C GLU A 99 -12.16 1.68 1.33
N LEU A 100 -11.03 2.29 1.70
CA LEU A 100 -10.97 3.31 2.73
C LEU A 100 -11.61 4.63 2.31
N PHE A 101 -11.46 5.04 1.04
CA PHE A 101 -11.92 6.35 0.57
C PHE A 101 -13.24 6.31 -0.22
N VAL A 102 -13.57 5.19 -0.88
CA VAL A 102 -14.74 5.08 -1.78
C VAL A 102 -15.90 4.34 -1.12
N THR A 103 -15.63 3.30 -0.32
CA THR A 103 -16.69 2.47 0.28
C THR A 103 -17.17 3.04 1.62
N ARG A 104 -18.29 3.79 1.61
CA ARG A 104 -18.92 4.33 2.83
C ARG A 104 -19.66 3.30 3.70
N ARG A 105 -19.89 2.08 3.21
CA ARG A 105 -20.51 1.02 4.00
C ARG A 105 -19.44 0.15 4.62
N ARG A 106 -19.10 0.44 5.87
CA ARG A 106 -18.28 -0.44 6.69
C ARG A 106 -19.11 -1.65 7.10
N PRO A 107 -18.74 -2.88 6.72
CA PRO A 107 -19.33 -4.07 7.32
C PRO A 107 -18.97 -4.08 8.81
N SER A 108 -19.95 -4.37 9.68
CA SER A 108 -19.77 -4.53 11.14
C SER A 108 -18.70 -5.57 11.53
N TRP A 109 -18.28 -6.39 10.56
CA TRP A 109 -17.26 -7.43 10.67
C TRP A 109 -15.81 -6.90 10.63
N MET A 110 -15.57 -5.63 10.29
CA MET A 110 -14.20 -5.14 10.05
C MET A 110 -13.37 -5.15 11.36
N PRO A 111 -12.27 -5.93 11.44
CA PRO A 111 -11.52 -6.05 12.68
C PRO A 111 -10.55 -4.88 12.86
N LYS A 112 -10.22 -4.57 14.13
CA LYS A 112 -9.57 -3.30 14.54
C LYS A 112 -8.18 -3.03 13.93
N TRP A 113 -7.54 -4.01 13.30
CA TRP A 113 -6.22 -3.88 12.67
C TRP A 113 -6.21 -3.14 11.34
N LEU A 114 -7.37 -2.76 10.79
CA LEU A 114 -7.50 -1.99 9.54
C LEU A 114 -7.97 -0.54 9.76
N VAL A 115 -7.86 -0.05 11.00
CA VAL A 115 -8.26 1.31 11.38
C VAL A 115 -7.00 2.15 11.54
N PHE A 116 -6.69 2.96 10.52
CA PHE A 116 -5.60 3.93 10.56
C PHE A 116 -6.17 5.29 10.99
N GLU A 117 -5.71 5.82 12.12
CA GLU A 117 -6.21 7.08 12.68
C GLU A 117 -5.43 8.30 12.15
N ASN A 118 -4.18 8.12 11.70
CA ASN A 118 -3.34 9.16 11.09
C ASN A 118 -2.47 8.65 9.91
N LEU A 119 -1.97 9.58 9.08
CA LEU A 119 -1.03 9.28 7.98
C LEU A 119 0.31 8.67 8.47
N ASP A 120 0.70 8.96 9.71
CA ASP A 120 1.89 8.39 10.34
C ASP A 120 1.74 6.87 10.58
N ASP A 121 0.51 6.37 10.76
CA ASP A 121 0.21 4.95 10.97
C ASP A 121 0.37 4.12 9.69
N LEU A 122 0.43 4.79 8.53
CA LEU A 122 0.73 4.17 7.23
C LEU A 122 2.23 4.10 6.97
N LYS A 123 3.04 4.88 7.70
CA LYS A 123 4.48 5.01 7.45
C LYS A 123 5.26 3.79 7.96
N GLU A 124 4.86 3.23 9.09
CA GLU A 124 5.47 2.01 9.65
C GLU A 124 5.30 0.78 8.73
N PRO A 125 4.10 0.44 8.25
CA PRO A 125 3.92 -0.66 7.29
C PRO A 125 4.73 -0.47 6.00
N VAL A 126 4.81 0.76 5.49
CA VAL A 126 5.59 1.10 4.29
C VAL A 126 7.08 0.92 4.54
N LEU A 127 7.62 1.41 5.66
CA LEU A 127 9.03 1.23 6.02
C LEU A 127 9.38 -0.25 6.29
N SER A 128 8.49 -1.00 6.94
CA SER A 128 8.64 -2.44 7.16
C SER A 128 8.72 -3.22 5.84
N THR A 129 7.90 -2.82 4.87
CA THR A 129 7.91 -3.42 3.53
C THR A 129 9.18 -3.06 2.76
N LEU A 130 9.66 -1.83 2.91
CA LEU A 130 10.93 -1.38 2.30
C LEU A 130 12.12 -2.22 2.77
N VAL A 131 12.18 -2.54 4.06
CA VAL A 131 13.20 -3.44 4.62
C VAL A 131 13.12 -4.84 3.99
N LEU A 132 11.90 -5.36 3.79
CA LEU A 132 11.70 -6.66 3.14
C LEU A 132 12.20 -6.65 1.68
N VAL A 133 11.85 -5.64 0.90
CA VAL A 133 12.27 -5.53 -0.52
C VAL A 133 13.79 -5.43 -0.64
N ILE A 134 14.44 -4.63 0.21
CA ILE A 134 15.91 -4.52 0.23
C ILE A 134 16.55 -5.89 0.57
N ALA A 135 15.96 -6.62 1.51
CA ALA A 135 16.48 -7.94 1.90
C ALA A 135 16.33 -8.98 0.79
N VAL A 136 15.18 -9.02 0.10
CA VAL A 136 14.97 -9.98 -1.00
C VAL A 136 15.85 -9.65 -2.20
N ALA A 137 15.97 -8.37 -2.57
CA ALA A 137 16.87 -7.94 -3.63
C ALA A 137 18.34 -8.34 -3.36
N TYR A 138 18.79 -8.24 -2.11
CA TYR A 138 20.13 -8.70 -1.74
C TYR A 138 20.28 -10.22 -1.86
N ILE A 139 19.28 -11.00 -1.42
CA ILE A 139 19.31 -12.46 -1.55
C ILE A 139 19.38 -12.86 -3.03
N GLU A 140 18.65 -12.16 -3.91
CA GLU A 140 18.71 -12.38 -5.35
C GLU A 140 20.11 -12.17 -5.90
N ASP A 141 20.77 -11.06 -5.53
CA ASP A 141 22.12 -10.75 -5.97
C ASP A 141 23.15 -11.78 -5.48
N VAL A 142 23.09 -12.13 -4.19
CA VAL A 142 23.99 -13.14 -3.59
C VAL A 142 23.89 -14.49 -4.27
N VAL A 143 22.69 -14.92 -4.64
CA VAL A 143 22.50 -16.22 -5.31
C VAL A 143 22.95 -16.15 -6.77
N GLY A 144 22.90 -14.98 -7.41
CA GLY A 144 23.41 -14.74 -8.76
C GLY A 144 24.91 -14.50 -8.84
N SER A 145 25.55 -14.07 -7.75
CA SER A 145 26.95 -13.70 -7.71
C SER A 145 27.88 -14.90 -7.47
N SER A 146 28.94 -15.00 -8.26
CA SER A 146 29.99 -16.01 -8.10
C SER A 146 31.18 -15.52 -7.28
N ASP A 147 31.23 -14.22 -6.96
CA ASP A 147 32.28 -13.59 -6.17
C ASP A 147 31.77 -13.20 -4.78
N GLY A 148 32.21 -13.96 -3.77
CA GLY A 148 31.81 -13.74 -2.39
C GLY A 148 32.25 -12.39 -1.81
N LEU A 149 33.31 -11.75 -2.33
CA LEU A 149 33.75 -10.44 -1.83
C LEU A 149 32.84 -9.32 -2.32
N VAL A 150 32.38 -9.39 -3.59
CA VAL A 150 31.42 -8.45 -4.15
C VAL A 150 30.08 -8.59 -3.42
N ALA A 151 29.59 -9.81 -3.27
CA ALA A 151 28.36 -10.11 -2.53
C ALA A 151 28.40 -9.62 -1.07
N LEU A 152 29.58 -9.66 -0.42
CA LEU A 152 29.73 -9.14 0.93
C LEU A 152 29.72 -7.61 0.95
N GLY A 153 30.34 -6.96 -0.04
CA GLY A 153 30.30 -5.50 -0.20
C GLY A 153 28.88 -4.97 -0.40
N GLU A 154 28.10 -5.61 -1.27
CA GLU A 154 26.70 -5.26 -1.50
C GLU A 154 25.83 -5.51 -0.26
N GLY A 155 26.10 -6.61 0.45
CA GLY A 155 25.41 -6.95 1.70
C GLY A 155 25.62 -5.93 2.81
N VAL A 156 26.84 -5.38 2.92
CA VAL A 156 27.14 -4.31 3.88
C VAL A 156 26.34 -3.05 3.55
N GLY A 157 26.20 -2.71 2.26
CA GLY A 157 25.39 -1.59 1.80
C GLY A 157 23.91 -1.77 2.15
N ALA A 158 23.34 -2.93 1.82
CA ALA A 158 21.96 -3.26 2.15
C ALA A 158 21.71 -3.25 3.67
N ALA A 159 22.60 -3.84 4.45
CA ALA A 159 22.52 -3.86 5.91
C ALA A 159 22.60 -2.45 6.51
N ALA A 160 23.43 -1.55 5.96
CA ALA A 160 23.51 -0.17 6.41
C ALA A 160 22.19 0.58 6.21
N ILE A 161 21.52 0.40 5.07
CA ILE A 161 20.22 1.01 4.77
C ILE A 161 19.14 0.47 5.71
N VAL A 162 19.08 -0.85 5.87
CA VAL A 162 18.13 -1.50 6.80
C VAL A 162 18.37 -1.04 8.24
N ALA A 163 19.64 -0.93 8.66
CA ALA A 163 19.99 -0.43 9.99
C ALA A 163 19.59 1.03 10.17
N ALA A 164 19.75 1.89 9.15
CA ALA A 164 19.31 3.28 9.19
C ALA A 164 17.78 3.40 9.35
N ILE A 165 17.02 2.61 8.59
CA ILE A 165 15.55 2.54 8.70
C ILE A 165 15.14 2.02 10.08
N GLY A 166 15.73 0.92 10.54
CA GLY A 166 15.46 0.34 11.86
C GLY A 166 15.79 1.30 13.00
N LEU A 167 16.89 2.06 12.88
CA LEU A 167 17.25 3.08 13.86
C LEU A 167 16.25 4.26 13.84
N TYR A 168 15.83 4.71 12.66
CA TYR A 168 14.80 5.75 12.53
C TYR A 168 13.48 5.32 13.20
N LEU A 169 13.04 4.09 12.97
CA LEU A 169 11.85 3.51 13.60
C LEU A 169 12.02 3.41 15.12
N ARG A 170 13.17 2.93 15.59
CA ARG A 170 13.47 2.79 17.03
C ARG A 170 13.53 4.15 17.75
N LEU A 171 14.03 5.19 17.11
CA LEU A 171 14.11 6.54 17.68
C LEU A 171 12.74 7.23 17.75
N ARG A 172 11.82 6.91 16.83
CA ARG A 172 10.48 7.49 16.76
C ARG A 172 9.43 6.70 17.54
N GLY A 173 9.62 5.39 17.76
CA GLY A 173 8.77 4.54 18.58
C GLY A 173 8.88 4.78 20.11
N ARG A 174 9.36 5.96 20.54
CA ARG A 174 9.35 6.45 21.93
C ARG A 174 8.53 7.71 22.04
#